data_AF-A0A8S3D351-F1
#
_entry.id   AF-A0A8S3D351-F1
#
_cell.length_a   1.000
_cell.length_b   1.000
_cell.length_c   1.000
_cell.angle_alpha   90.00
_cell.angle_beta   90.00
_cell.angle_gamma   90.00
#
_symmetry.space_group_name_H-M   'P 1'
#
loop_
_entity.id
_entity.type
_entity.pdbx_description
1 polymer ?
#
loop_
_entity_poly.entity_id
_entity_poly.type
_entity_poly.pdbx_seq_one_letter_code
_entity_poly.pdbx_strand_id
1 'polypeptide(L)' 'VGLNFSSATTPELMLKTFDHYCEYRKTPNGVVLSPIQLNSWIIVFCDEINLPDEDKYGTQRVISFIRQILEHGGFYRTSD' A
#
# COMPACT_ATOMS: atom_id res chain seq x y z
N VAL A 1 -8.24 -1.19 8.92
CA VAL A 1 -7.04 -0.51 9.45
C VAL A 1 -7.11 0.95 9.02
N GLY A 2 -7.01 1.89 9.96
CA GLY A 2 -7.02 3.31 9.66
C GLY A 2 -5.60 3.87 9.51
N LEU A 3 -5.37 4.66 8.46
CA LEU A 3 -4.16 5.40 8.19
C LEU A 3 -4.53 6.86 8.06
N ASN A 4 -3.95 7.72 8.90
CA ASN A 4 -4.12 9.16 8.79
C ASN A 4 -2.96 9.71 7.97
N PHE A 5 -3.27 10.22 6.78
CA PHE A 5 -2.24 10.81 5.93
C PHE A 5 -1.88 12.20 6.46
N SER A 6 -0.70 12.64 6.08
CA SER A 6 -0.12 13.94 6.38
C SER A 6 0.82 14.32 5.24
N SER A 7 1.31 15.56 5.23
CA SER A 7 2.29 16.05 4.25
C SER A 7 3.50 15.12 4.09
N ALA A 8 3.98 14.53 5.19
CA ALA A 8 5.13 13.63 5.21
C ALA A 8 4.80 12.17 4.88
N THR A 9 3.57 11.84 4.47
CA THR A 9 3.16 10.45 4.24
C THR A 9 3.76 9.88 2.97
N THR A 10 4.40 8.73 3.11
CA THR A 10 5.07 8.03 2.01
C THR A 10 4.54 6.60 1.83
N PRO A 11 4.78 5.94 0.67
CA PRO A 11 4.35 4.56 0.43
C PRO A 11 4.79 3.56 1.51
N GLU A 12 5.91 3.82 2.17
CA GLU A 12 6.47 2.97 3.23
C GLU A 12 5.53 2.82 4.43
N LEU A 13 4.65 3.78 4.71
CA LEU A 13 3.62 3.65 5.75
C LEU A 13 2.64 2.53 5.42
N MET A 14 2.19 2.48 4.16
CA MET A 14 1.29 1.41 3.68
C MET A 14 2.00 0.06 3.68
N LEU A 15 3.26 0.00 3.21
CA LEU A 15 4.05 -1.23 3.22
C LEU A 15 4.21 -1.80 4.64
N LYS A 16 4.56 -0.95 5.62
CA LYS A 16 4.64 -1.37 7.04
C LYS A 16 3.30 -1.88 7.57
N THR A 17 2.21 -1.27 7.12
CA THR A 17 0.85 -1.69 7.50
C THR A 17 0.55 -3.07 6.90
N PHE A 18 0.91 -3.30 5.65
CA PHE A 18 0.78 -4.60 5.02
C PHE A 18 1.65 -5.66 5.71
N ASP A 19 2.90 -5.36 6.04
CA ASP A 19 3.78 -6.31 6.73
C ASP A 19 3.24 -6.71 8.12
N HIS A 20 2.43 -5.84 8.76
CA HIS A 20 1.83 -6.13 10.06
C HIS A 20 0.57 -7.02 9.96
N TYR A 21 -0.26 -6.83 8.93
CA TYR A 21 -1.57 -7.49 8.81
C TYR A 21 -1.65 -8.57 7.73
N CYS A 22 -0.68 -8.59 6.82
CA CYS A 22 -0.62 -9.47 5.66
C CYS A 22 0.68 -10.26 5.64
N GLU A 23 0.70 -11.30 4.81
CA GLU A 23 1.88 -12.11 4.54
C GLU A 23 2.03 -12.35 3.04
N TYR A 24 3.28 -12.51 2.60
CA TYR A 24 3.61 -12.88 1.23
C TYR A 24 3.55 -14.39 1.08
N ARG A 25 2.62 -14.88 0.26
CA ARG A 25 2.47 -16.30 -0.08
C ARG A 25 2.95 -16.56 -1.49
N LYS A 26 3.77 -17.59 -1.67
CA LYS A 26 4.14 -18.06 -3.01
C LYS A 26 3.03 -18.94 -3.56
N THR A 27 2.59 -18.66 -4.77
CA THR A 27 1.61 -19.43 -5.53
C THR A 27 2.19 -19.80 -6.89
N PRO A 28 1.60 -20.75 -7.63
CA PRO A 28 2.02 -21.04 -9.01
C PRO A 28 1.94 -19.83 -9.95
N ASN A 29 1.07 -18.86 -9.65
CA ASN A 29 0.87 -17.65 -10.45
C ASN A 29 1.77 -16.47 -10.00
N GLY A 30 2.67 -16.70 -9.04
CA GLY A 30 3.56 -15.68 -8.49
C GLY A 30 3.37 -15.46 -6.99
N VAL A 31 3.87 -14.33 -6.50
CA VAL A 31 3.79 -13.96 -5.09
C VAL A 31 2.54 -13.13 -4.86
N VAL A 32 1.72 -13.52 -3.89
CA VAL A 32 0.52 -12.79 -3.49
C VAL A 32 0.69 -12.25 -2.08
N LEU A 33 0.26 -11.02 -1.84
CA LEU A 33 0.13 -10.45 -0.50
C LEU A 33 -1.32 -10.66 -0.05
N SER A 34 -1.53 -11.35 1.07
CA SER A 34 -2.87 -11.63 1.59
C SER A 34 -2.92 -11.47 3.10
N PRO A 35 -4.09 -11.15 3.69
CA PRO A 35 -4.24 -11.07 5.14
C PRO A 35 -3.77 -12.36 5.83
N ILE A 36 -3.13 -12.22 6.99
CA ILE A 36 -2.68 -13.35 7.81
C ILE A 36 -3.89 -14.18 8.26
N GLN A 37 -5.00 -13.50 8.59
CA GLN A 37 -6.25 -14.17 8.92
C GLN A 37 -6.90 -14.76 7.67
N LEU A 38 -7.16 -16.07 7.69
CA LEU A 38 -7.75 -16.79 6.56
C LEU A 38 -9.19 -16.32 6.29
N ASN A 39 -9.57 -16.29 5.01
CA ASN A 39 -10.90 -15.89 4.52
C ASN A 39 -11.36 -14.51 5.02
N SER A 40 -10.43 -13.62 5.36
CA SER A 40 -10.73 -12.25 5.75
C SER A 40 -10.31 -11.26 4.67
N TRP A 41 -10.89 -10.06 4.74
CA TRP A 41 -10.55 -8.94 3.88
C TRP A 41 -9.83 -7.89 4.70
N ILE A 42 -8.79 -7.28 4.12
CA ILE A 42 -8.19 -6.07 4.69
C ILE A 42 -8.84 -4.85 4.06
N ILE A 43 -9.39 -3.98 4.90
CA ILE A 43 -9.89 -2.67 4.49
C ILE A 43 -8.89 -1.64 5.02
N VAL A 44 -8.25 -0.91 4.12
CA VAL A 44 -7.36 0.21 4.45
C VAL A 44 -8.16 1.50 4.30
N PHE A 45 -8.39 2.18 5.41
CA PHE A 45 -9.05 3.48 5.44
C PHE A 45 -7.97 4.56 5.47
N CYS A 46 -7.88 5.36 4.42
CA CYS A 46 -6.94 6.48 4.35
C CYS A 46 -7.70 7.77 4.63
N ASP A 47 -7.53 8.32 5.83
CA ASP A 47 -8.01 9.66 6.16
C ASP A 47 -7.04 10.71 5.59
N GLU A 48 -7.55 11.90 5.29
CA GLU A 48 -6.77 13.03 4.77
C GLU A 48 -5.94 12.71 3.51
N ILE A 49 -6.49 11.86 2.63
CA ILE A 49 -5.80 11.33 1.45
C ILE A 49 -5.20 12.39 0.52
N ASN A 50 -5.72 13.62 0.54
CA ASN A 50 -5.28 14.74 -0.29
C ASN A 50 -4.14 15.58 0.33
N LEU A 51 -3.70 15.30 1.55
CA LEU A 51 -2.63 16.02 2.24
C LEU A 51 -1.17 15.67 1.89
N PRO A 52 -0.81 14.49 1.32
CA PRO A 52 0.59 14.18 1.03
C PRO A 52 1.27 15.24 0.15
N ASP A 53 2.53 15.56 0.47
CA ASP A 53 3.31 16.53 -0.29
C ASP A 53 3.65 15.99 -1.70
N GLU A 54 3.74 16.91 -2.63
CA GLU A 54 4.25 16.65 -3.97
C GLU A 54 5.78 16.64 -3.98
N ASP A 55 6.36 15.78 -4.81
CA ASP A 55 7.78 15.88 -5.13
C ASP A 55 8.08 17.12 -5.99
N LYS A 56 9.36 17.32 -6.33
CA LYS A 56 9.81 18.44 -7.17
C LYS A 56 9.07 18.55 -8.51
N TYR A 57 8.47 17.47 -9.00
CA TYR A 57 7.80 17.37 -10.29
C TYR A 57 6.28 17.33 -10.17
N GLY A 58 5.71 17.62 -8.99
CA GLY A 58 4.27 17.68 -8.78
C GLY A 58 3.62 16.31 -8.52
N THR A 59 4.41 15.29 -8.16
CA THR A 59 3.89 13.93 -7.97
C THR A 59 3.72 13.59 -6.50
N GLN A 60 2.50 13.25 -6.09
CA GLN A 60 2.22 12.65 -4.79
C GLN A 60 2.53 11.15 -4.83
N ARG A 61 3.65 10.76 -4.20
CA ARG A 61 4.19 9.38 -4.29
C ARG A 61 3.23 8.33 -3.72
N VAL A 62 2.61 8.59 -2.57
CA VAL A 62 1.68 7.64 -1.94
C VAL A 62 0.41 7.45 -2.76
N ILE A 63 -0.08 8.51 -3.42
CA ILE A 63 -1.26 8.42 -4.30
C ILE A 63 -0.95 7.62 -5.55
N SER A 64 0.23 7.86 -6.14
CA SER A 64 0.71 7.08 -7.28
C SER A 64 0.86 5.59 -6.95
N PHE A 65 1.31 5.28 -5.73
CA PHE A 65 1.40 3.90 -5.23
C PHE A 65 0.03 3.25 -5.05
N ILE A 66 -0.95 3.96 -4.48
CA ILE A 66 -2.34 3.47 -4.38
C ILE A 66 -2.92 3.22 -5.79
N ARG A 67 -2.69 4.14 -6.73
CA ARG A 67 -3.11 3.95 -8.13
C ARG A 67 -2.53 2.68 -8.73
N GLN A 68 -1.24 2.41 -8.53
CA GLN A 68 -0.59 1.18 -8.99
C GLN A 68 -1.30 -0.07 -8.48
N ILE A 69 -1.65 -0.11 -7.19
CA ILE A 69 -2.36 -1.24 -6.57
C ILE A 69 -3.76 -1.40 -7.17
N LEU A 70 -4.51 -0.31 -7.35
CA LEU A 70 -5.88 -0.36 -7.87
C LEU A 70 -5.92 -0.73 -9.35
N GLU A 71 -5.02 -0.20 -10.17
CA GLU A 71 -5.03 -0.37 -11.62
C GLU A 71 -4.39 -1.70 -12.06
N HIS A 72 -3.29 -2.10 -11.41
CA HIS A 72 -2.54 -3.30 -11.79
C HIS A 72 -2.75 -4.49 -10.84
N GLY A 73 -3.53 -4.31 -9.77
CA GLY A 73 -3.82 -5.38 -8.81
C GLY A 73 -2.61 -5.77 -7.94
N GLY A 74 -1.60 -4.91 -7.82
CA GLY A 74 -0.38 -5.20 -7.06
C GLY A 74 0.66 -4.10 -7.10
N PHE A 75 1.84 -4.39 -6.53
CA PHE A 75 3.01 -3.51 -6.50
C PHE A 75 4.29 -4.35 -6.50
N TYR A 76 5.43 -3.71 -6.76
CA TYR A 76 6.76 -4.35 -6.67
C TYR A 76 7.35 -4.10 -5.29
N ARG A 77 7.92 -5.14 -4.66
CA ARG A 77 8.61 -4.98 -3.38
C ARG A 77 9.90 -4.23 -3.61
N THR A 78 10.33 -3.46 -2.61
CA THR A 78 11.61 -2.75 -2.68
C THR A 78 12.83 -3.68 -2.77
N SER A 79 12.65 -4.95 -2.43
CA SER A 79 13.67 -6.00 -2.51
C SER A 79 13.66 -6.81 -3.80
N ASP A 80 12.65 -6.62 -4.67
CA ASP A 80 12.59 -7.30 -5.97
C ASP A 80 13.61 -6.69 -6.95
#